data_AF-A0A949I0J1-F1
#
_entry.id   AF-A0A949I0J1-F1
#
_cell.length_a   1.000
_cell.length_b   1.000
_cell.length_c   1.000
_cell.angle_alpha   90.00
_cell.angle_beta   90.00
_cell.angle_gamma   90.00
#
_symmetry.space_group_name_H-M   'P 1'
#
loop_
_entity.id
_entity.type
_entity.pdbx_description
1 polymer ?
#
loop_
_entity_poly.entity_id
_entity_poly.type
_entity_poly.pdbx_seq_one_letter_code
_entity_poly.pdbx_strand_id
1 'polypeptide(L)'
;RIIDRLTATLGFAVYPTVVSNSFLAVCAHLRQGDWASIVPHSFFHVLGKLPDLVAIDLVDPVHSEVIGLVISDRMPRAPMAAAFLGAATECDIEQGFAEL
;
A
#
# COMPACT_ATOMS: atom_id res chain seq x y z
N ARG A 1 -4.81 -10.08 6.72
CA ARG A 1 -5.48 -11.01 5.78
C ARG A 1 -4.63 -11.35 4.54
N ILE A 2 -4.12 -10.37 3.79
CA ILE A 2 -3.29 -10.63 2.59
C ILE A 2 -1.95 -11.26 3.01
N ILE A 3 -1.19 -10.55 3.85
CA ILE A 3 0.09 -11.03 4.38
C ILE A 3 -0.06 -12.37 5.11
N ASP A 4 -1.03 -12.51 6.01
CA ASP A 4 -1.29 -13.77 6.72
C ASP A 4 -1.52 -14.97 5.79
N ARG A 5 -2.20 -14.75 4.65
CA ARG A 5 -2.44 -15.81 3.66
C ARG A 5 -1.14 -16.19 2.95
N LEU A 6 -0.36 -15.19 2.51
CA LEU A 6 0.91 -15.40 1.82
C LEU A 6 1.91 -16.13 2.72
N THR A 7 2.06 -15.69 3.97
CA THR A 7 2.98 -16.32 4.92
C THR A 7 2.54 -17.75 5.23
N ALA A 8 1.23 -18.00 5.39
CA ALA A 8 0.70 -19.35 5.56
C ALA A 8 0.98 -20.25 4.35
N THR A 9 0.86 -19.76 3.10
CA THR A 9 1.19 -20.55 1.90
C THR A 9 2.68 -20.91 1.81
N LEU A 10 3.55 -20.12 2.44
CA LEU A 10 4.98 -20.36 2.56
C LEU A 10 5.35 -21.20 3.79
N GLY A 11 4.38 -21.64 4.60
CA GLY A 11 4.63 -22.41 5.82
C GLY A 11 5.10 -21.60 7.02
N PHE A 12 4.99 -20.26 6.97
CA PHE A 12 5.35 -19.37 8.08
C PHE A 12 4.12 -18.96 8.89
N ALA A 13 4.27 -18.97 10.21
CA ALA A 13 3.32 -18.33 11.14
C ALA A 13 3.94 -17.03 11.65
N VAL A 14 3.24 -15.90 11.44
CA VAL A 14 3.70 -14.57 11.87
C VAL A 14 2.92 -14.13 13.10
N TYR A 15 3.64 -13.65 14.11
CA TYR A 15 3.08 -13.17 15.38
C TYR A 15 3.46 -11.69 15.58
N PRO A 16 2.69 -10.75 15.02
CA PRO A 16 3.01 -9.33 15.15
C PRO A 16 2.88 -8.88 16.60
N THR A 17 3.90 -8.22 17.14
CA THR A 17 3.85 -7.66 18.50
C THR A 17 2.97 -6.43 18.60
N VAL A 18 2.87 -5.67 17.50
CA VAL A 18 2.02 -4.48 17.37
C VAL A 18 1.21 -4.61 16.09
N VAL A 19 -0.09 -4.28 16.18
CA VAL A 19 -1.01 -4.25 15.04
C VAL A 19 -1.64 -2.87 14.97
N SER A 20 -1.71 -2.31 13.76
CA SER A 20 -2.35 -1.02 13.50
C SER A 20 -3.15 -1.07 12.22
N ASN A 21 -4.18 -0.22 12.15
CA ASN A 21 -4.99 0.02 10.95
C ASN A 21 -4.54 1.29 10.20
N SER A 22 -3.43 1.91 10.60
CA SER A 22 -2.88 3.12 10.01
C SER A 22 -1.40 2.95 9.73
N PHE A 23 -0.99 3.19 8.48
CA PHE A 23 0.41 3.15 8.10
C PHE A 23 1.24 4.22 8.81
N LEU A 24 0.70 5.41 9.07
CA LEU A 24 1.42 6.43 9.83
C LEU A 24 1.75 5.97 11.26
N ALA A 25 0.82 5.26 11.90
CA ALA A 25 1.07 4.68 13.22
C ALA A 25 2.11 3.54 13.17
N VAL A 26 2.08 2.70 12.12
CA VAL A 26 3.16 1.72 11.86
C VAL A 26 4.50 2.45 11.77
N CYS A 27 4.58 3.55 11.03
CA CYS A 27 5.82 4.31 10.87
C CYS A 27 6.33 4.92 12.17
N ALA A 28 5.44 5.41 13.02
CA ALA A 28 5.81 5.88 14.34
C ALA A 28 6.47 4.78 15.17
N HIS A 29 5.92 3.56 15.13
CA HIS A 29 6.52 2.40 15.80
C HIS A 29 7.85 1.96 15.18
N LEU A 30 7.99 2.00 13.86
CA LEU A 30 9.25 1.69 13.16
C LEU A 30 10.38 2.67 13.53
N ARG A 31 10.06 3.96 13.72
CA ARG A 31 11.07 4.99 14.03
C ARG A 31 11.47 5.05 15.50
N GLN A 32 10.59 4.64 16.41
CA GLN A 32 10.81 4.76 17.86
C GLN A 32 11.11 3.43 18.55
N GLY A 33 11.02 2.30 17.85
CA GLY A 33 11.37 0.99 18.39
C GLY A 33 12.11 0.13 17.37
N ASP A 34 12.68 -0.97 17.86
CA ASP A 34 13.44 -1.92 17.04
C ASP A 34 12.52 -2.89 16.30
N TRP A 35 11.60 -2.34 15.49
CA TRP A 35 10.58 -3.09 14.77
C TRP A 35 10.78 -3.03 13.26
N ALA A 36 10.33 -4.08 12.58
CA ALA A 36 10.20 -4.11 11.12
C ALA A 36 8.74 -4.35 10.73
N SER A 37 8.37 -3.93 9.53
CA SER A 37 7.02 -4.14 8.99
C SER A 37 7.05 -4.43 7.49
N ILE A 38 6.04 -5.14 7.02
CA ILE A 38 5.80 -5.39 5.59
C ILE A 38 4.73 -4.40 5.12
N VAL A 39 5.06 -3.57 4.14
CA VAL A 39 4.18 -2.55 3.57
C VAL A 39 4.12 -2.68 2.04
N PRO A 40 3.05 -2.20 1.38
CA PRO A 40 3.03 -2.13 -0.08
C PRO A 40 4.17 -1.26 -0.62
N HIS A 41 4.71 -1.61 -1.79
CA HIS A 41 5.83 -0.88 -2.41
C HIS A 41 5.50 0.62 -2.62
N SER A 42 4.25 0.96 -2.91
CA SER A 42 3.79 2.36 -3.01
C SER A 42 4.01 3.19 -1.74
N PHE A 43 4.19 2.57 -0.58
CA PHE A 43 4.53 3.29 0.66
C PHE A 43 5.99 3.73 0.72
N PHE A 44 6.88 3.17 -0.11
CA PHE A 44 8.25 3.67 -0.19
C PHE A 44 8.28 5.13 -0.67
N HIS A 45 7.29 5.56 -1.45
CA HIS A 45 7.09 6.97 -1.80
C HIS A 45 6.98 7.87 -0.56
N VAL A 46 6.25 7.42 0.47
CA VAL A 46 5.93 8.22 1.66
C VAL A 46 6.98 8.01 2.75
N LEU A 47 7.51 6.78 2.88
CA LEU A 47 8.31 6.34 4.02
C LEU A 47 9.79 6.15 3.71
N GLY A 48 10.13 5.78 2.48
CA GLY A 48 11.50 5.42 2.08
C GLY A 48 12.48 6.59 2.09
N LYS A 49 11.97 7.83 2.13
CA LYS A 49 12.79 9.05 2.22
C LYS A 49 13.06 9.51 3.66
N LEU A 50 12.53 8.80 4.66
CA LEU A 50 12.77 9.13 6.05
C LEU A 50 14.18 8.66 6.46
N PRO A 51 15.03 9.53 7.03
CA PRO A 51 16.44 9.24 7.26
C PRO A 51 16.70 8.08 8.22
N ASP A 52 15.72 7.79 9.09
CA ASP A 52 15.83 6.77 10.14
C ASP A 52 15.21 5.43 9.71
N LEU A 53 14.76 5.29 8.46
CA LEU A 53 14.13 4.08 7.95
C LEU A 53 14.89 3.54 6.74
N VAL A 54 14.96 2.22 6.65
CA VAL A 54 15.48 1.50 5.48
C VAL A 54 14.33 0.74 4.83
N ALA A 55 14.14 1.00 3.55
CA ALA A 55 13.23 0.25 2.70
C ALA A 55 13.97 -0.96 2.12
N ILE A 56 13.38 -2.15 2.23
CA ILE A 56 13.95 -3.40 1.72
C ILE A 56 12.91 -4.06 0.82
N ASP A 57 13.28 -4.32 -0.43
CA ASP A 57 12.40 -5.01 -1.37
C ASP A 57 12.26 -6.49 -1.05
N LEU A 58 11.02 -6.96 -1.02
CA LEU A 58 10.69 -8.38 -0.95
C LEU A 58 10.62 -8.93 -2.38
N VAL A 59 11.61 -9.73 -2.75
CA VAL A 59 11.81 -10.21 -4.13
C VAL A 59 11.25 -11.61 -4.39
N ASP A 60 10.94 -12.38 -3.35
CA ASP A 60 10.34 -13.71 -3.47
C ASP A 60 9.45 -14.04 -2.26
N PRO A 61 8.12 -14.24 -2.44
CA PRO A 61 7.37 -14.00 -3.66
C PRO A 61 7.11 -12.49 -3.88
N VAL A 62 7.11 -12.06 -5.14
CA VAL A 62 6.51 -10.78 -5.51
C VAL A 62 5.00 -10.96 -5.58
N HIS A 63 4.25 -10.16 -4.80
CA HIS A 63 2.79 -10.20 -4.78
C HIS A 63 2.21 -8.79 -4.95
N SER A 64 1.20 -8.66 -5.80
CA SER A 64 0.48 -7.41 -6.07
C SER A 64 -1.01 -7.57 -5.83
N GLU A 65 -1.64 -6.53 -5.29
CA GLU A 65 -3.10 -6.44 -5.14
C GLU A 65 -3.62 -5.31 -6.03
N VAL A 66 -4.75 -5.56 -6.71
CA VAL A 66 -5.37 -4.56 -7.59
C VAL A 66 -6.11 -3.53 -6.75
N ILE A 67 -5.81 -2.26 -6.98
CA ILE A 67 -6.56 -1.13 -6.43
C ILE A 67 -7.43 -0.56 -7.56
N GLY A 68 -8.73 -0.46 -7.32
CA GLY A 68 -9.70 0.01 -8.31
C GLY A 68 -10.53 1.18 -7.82
N LEU A 69 -11.01 1.99 -8.76
CA LEU A 69 -11.98 3.05 -8.50
C LEU A 69 -13.41 2.49 -8.62
N VAL A 70 -14.18 2.56 -7.53
CA VAL A 70 -15.59 2.17 -7.52
C VAL A 70 -16.46 3.42 -7.50
N ILE A 71 -17.40 3.51 -8.43
CA ILE A 71 -18.39 4.58 -8.51
C ILE A 71 -19.81 4.00 -8.46
N SER A 72 -20.77 4.78 -7.97
CA SER A 72 -22.17 4.36 -7.94
C SER A 72 -22.72 4.15 -9.35
N ASP A 73 -23.43 3.03 -9.55
CA ASP A 73 -24.15 2.72 -10.79
C ASP A 73 -25.47 3.50 -10.86
N ARG A 74 -25.36 4.80 -11.14
CA ARG A 74 -26.51 5.71 -11.28
C ARG A 74 -26.43 6.51 -12.56
N MET A 75 -27.59 6.80 -13.15
CA MET A 75 -27.72 7.68 -14.32
C MET A 75 -28.77 8.78 -14.11
N PRO A 76 -28.44 10.06 -14.40
CA PRO A 76 -27.11 10.55 -14.77
C PRO A 76 -26.12 10.47 -13.59
N ARG A 77 -24.82 10.36 -13.89
CA ARG A 77 -23.77 10.43 -12.87
C ARG A 77 -23.72 11.84 -12.26
N ALA A 78 -23.32 11.96 -10.99
CA ALA A 78 -23.07 13.29 -10.43
C ALA A 78 -21.89 13.96 -11.14
N PRO A 79 -21.94 15.27 -11.39
CA PRO A 79 -20.88 16.01 -12.08
C PRO A 79 -19.49 15.77 -11.49
N MET A 80 -19.36 15.81 -10.15
CA MET A 80 -18.07 15.56 -9.48
C MET A 80 -17.55 14.14 -9.71
N ALA A 81 -18.42 13.13 -9.70
CA ALA A 81 -18.02 11.75 -9.94
C ALA A 81 -17.57 11.53 -11.39
N ALA A 82 -18.24 12.17 -12.36
CA ALA A 82 -17.84 12.14 -13.77
C ALA A 82 -16.49 12.83 -13.99
N ALA A 83 -16.29 14.01 -13.39
CA ALA A 83 -15.03 14.75 -13.46
C ALA A 83 -13.87 13.96 -12.81
N PHE A 84 -14.10 13.36 -11.64
CA PHE A 84 -13.09 12.54 -10.97
C PHE A 84 -12.71 11.30 -11.79
N LEU A 85 -13.70 10.60 -12.38
CA LEU A 85 -13.42 9.47 -13.26
C LEU A 85 -12.58 9.88 -14.48
N GLY A 86 -12.90 11.02 -15.11
CA GLY A 86 -12.12 11.58 -16.21
C GLY A 86 -10.66 11.81 -15.80
N ALA A 87 -10.45 12.57 -14.73
CA ALA A 87 -9.11 12.86 -14.21
C ALA A 87 -8.34 11.59 -13.81
N ALA A 88 -8.99 10.63 -13.18
CA ALA A 88 -8.36 9.36 -12.78
C ALA A 88 -7.95 8.50 -13.98
N THR A 89 -8.68 8.57 -15.10
CA THR A 89 -8.37 7.81 -16.33
C THR A 89 -7.24 8.46 -17.13
N GLU A 90 -7.10 9.79 -17.03
CA GLU A 90 -6.01 10.54 -17.66
C GLU A 90 -4.70 10.50 -16.86
N CYS A 91 -4.77 10.18 -15.56
CA CYS A 91 -3.61 10.05 -14.70
C CYS A 91 -2.97 8.66 -14.86
N ASP A 92 -1.71 8.61 -15.31
CA ASP A 92 -0.94 7.36 -15.32
C ASP A 92 -0.40 7.08 -13.91
N ILE A 93 -1.26 6.48 -13.08
CA ILE A 93 -0.95 6.15 -11.69
C ILE A 93 0.15 5.08 -11.61
N GLU A 94 0.17 4.12 -12.54
CA GLU A 94 1.17 3.04 -12.54
C GLU A 94 2.56 3.58 -12.87
N GLN A 95 2.67 4.39 -13.93
CA GLN A 95 3.93 5.06 -14.28
C GLN A 95 4.42 5.95 -13.13
N GLY A 96 3.51 6.66 -12.46
CA GLY A 96 3.85 7.49 -11.30
C GLY A 96 4.50 6.71 -10.14
N PHE A 97 4.22 5.41 -10.00
CA PHE A 97 4.89 4.55 -9.02
C PHE A 97 6.14 3.83 -9.56
N ALA A 98 6.27 3.66 -10.88
CA ALA A 98 7.37 2.93 -11.51
C ALA A 98 8.63 3.77 -11.78
N GLU A 99 8.51 5.10 -11.91
CA GLU A 99 9.62 6.01 -12.25
C GLU A 99 10.44 6.49 -11.04
N LEU A 100 10.29 5.86 -9.88
CA LEU A 100 10.87 6.30 -8.59
C LEU A 100 11.75 5.23 -7.95
#